data_AF-A0A2P8FJS0-F1
#
_entry.id   AF-A0A2P8FJS0-F1
#
_cell.length_a   1.000
_cell.length_b   1.000
_cell.length_c   1.000
_cell.angle_alpha   90.00
_cell.angle_beta   90.00
_cell.angle_gamma   90.00
#
_symmetry.space_group_name_H-M   'P 1'
#
loop_
_entity.id
_entity.type
_entity.pdbx_description
1 polymer ?
#
loop_
_entity_poly.entity_id
_entity_poly.type
_entity_poly.pdbx_seq_one_letter_code
_entity_poly.pdbx_strand_id
1 'polypeptide(L)'
;MSLNSQSARVIDPVLTSVAQGYILPQRIGHVLFPAIPVLASGGKVIEFRRESFVNYKSRRAPGASVQRIQFGYEGKPFTLLNFAQDAPVPSEFVRVTKTLPGDDLGKRAVNTTMNSLNLTFEIEQAELATDPAHFRAINKLFLASQTQCDDPASDRIEDVEAATDQVRTACGTEHNHMAICSKGFKALKHCPKITERFKYTTSEGITPAMQARLFDLVQLGVGLSVWKRAWRMTSPSVRWT
;
A
#
# COMPACT_ATOMS: atom_id res chain seq x y z
N MET A 1 -3.63 31.57 -28.75
CA MET A 1 -4.05 31.80 -27.35
C MET A 1 -2.93 31.32 -26.46
N SER A 2 -2.19 32.23 -25.83
CA SER A 2 -1.12 31.92 -24.87
C SER A 2 -1.75 31.43 -23.58
N LEU A 3 -1.41 30.22 -23.12
CA LEU A 3 -1.83 29.72 -21.81
C LEU A 3 -1.18 30.61 -20.73
N ASN A 4 -1.98 31.43 -20.06
CA ASN A 4 -1.54 32.30 -18.97
C ASN A 4 -1.24 31.40 -17.74
N SER A 5 -0.01 31.44 -17.22
CA SER A 5 0.39 30.70 -16.01
C SER A 5 -0.36 31.15 -14.75
N GLN A 6 -1.10 32.27 -14.79
CA GLN A 6 -2.01 32.70 -13.72
C GLN A 6 -3.33 31.92 -13.66
N SER A 7 -3.64 31.05 -14.63
CA SER A 7 -4.77 30.10 -14.51
C SER A 7 -4.41 28.85 -13.71
N ALA A 8 -3.14 28.69 -13.32
CA ALA A 8 -2.78 27.80 -12.23
C ALA A 8 -3.50 28.29 -10.96
N ARG A 9 -4.33 27.44 -10.37
CA ARG A 9 -5.13 27.76 -9.17
C ARG A 9 -4.23 28.48 -8.15
N VAL A 10 -4.67 29.62 -7.62
CA VAL A 10 -3.96 30.32 -6.55
C VAL A 10 -3.81 29.36 -5.37
N ILE A 11 -2.57 28.96 -5.09
CA ILE A 11 -2.26 27.94 -4.07
C ILE A 11 -2.12 28.64 -2.72
N ASP A 12 -2.84 28.14 -1.71
CA ASP A 12 -2.62 28.53 -0.33
C ASP A 12 -1.44 27.73 0.25
N PRO A 13 -0.28 28.35 0.55
CA PRO A 13 0.90 27.63 1.02
C PRO A 13 0.71 27.02 2.42
N VAL A 14 -0.13 27.61 3.27
CA VAL A 14 -0.36 27.14 4.65
C VAL A 14 -1.20 25.88 4.62
N LEU A 15 -2.35 25.93 3.93
CA LEU A 15 -3.21 24.75 3.79
C LEU A 15 -2.52 23.64 2.98
N THR A 16 -1.64 23.99 2.03
CA THR A 16 -0.81 23.02 1.31
C THR A 16 0.15 22.28 2.24
N SER A 17 0.82 22.98 3.17
CA SER A 17 1.69 22.33 4.16
C SER A 17 0.93 21.38 5.09
N VAL A 18 -0.29 21.73 5.47
CA VAL A 18 -1.16 20.88 6.30
C VAL A 18 -1.57 19.62 5.53
N ALA A 19 -1.90 19.77 4.24
CA ALA A 19 -2.20 18.65 3.37
C ALA A 19 -0.98 17.72 3.19
N GLN A 20 0.21 18.27 2.96
CA GLN A 20 1.44 17.48 2.80
C GLN A 20 1.86 16.75 4.08
N GLY A 21 1.59 17.32 5.26
CA GLY A 21 1.85 16.69 6.56
C GLY A 21 0.79 15.68 6.99
N TYR A 22 -0.24 15.44 6.19
CA TYR A 22 -1.34 14.55 6.55
C TYR A 22 -0.90 13.08 6.53
N ILE A 23 -0.80 12.47 7.71
CA ILE A 23 -0.41 11.07 7.89
C ILE A 23 -1.51 10.27 8.58
N LEU A 24 -1.71 9.02 8.15
CA LEU A 24 -2.64 8.08 8.76
C LEU A 24 -1.93 6.77 9.08
N PRO A 25 -1.63 6.46 10.36
CA PRO A 25 -0.87 5.27 10.74
C PRO A 25 -1.62 3.95 10.48
N GLN A 26 -2.93 4.01 10.22
CA GLN A 26 -3.77 2.84 9.95
C GLN A 26 -3.69 2.35 8.50
N ARG A 27 -3.10 3.16 7.61
CA ARG A 27 -2.95 2.90 6.17
C ARG A 27 -1.53 2.45 5.90
N ILE A 28 -1.38 1.36 5.16
CA ILE A 28 -0.09 0.69 4.95
C ILE A 28 0.28 0.55 3.47
N GLY A 29 -0.52 1.08 2.55
CA GLY A 29 -0.23 0.98 1.12
C GLY A 29 1.12 1.59 0.74
N HIS A 30 1.57 2.63 1.45
CA HIS A 30 2.90 3.23 1.28
C HIS A 30 4.08 2.29 1.63
N VAL A 31 3.85 1.24 2.43
CA VAL A 31 4.88 0.22 2.76
C VAL A 31 5.18 -0.64 1.55
N LEU A 32 4.17 -0.92 0.71
CA LEU A 32 4.33 -1.70 -0.53
C LEU A 32 4.63 -0.82 -1.73
N PHE A 33 4.05 0.37 -1.79
CA PHE A 33 4.13 1.30 -2.92
C PHE A 33 4.62 2.67 -2.46
N PRO A 34 5.96 2.89 -2.42
CA PRO A 34 6.50 4.19 -2.08
C PRO A 34 6.11 5.23 -3.13
N ALA A 35 5.81 6.46 -2.68
CA ALA A 35 5.44 7.55 -3.58
C ALA A 35 6.66 8.07 -4.35
N ILE A 36 6.56 8.11 -5.68
CA ILE A 36 7.61 8.61 -6.58
C ILE A 36 7.06 9.78 -7.40
N PRO A 37 7.65 10.98 -7.33
CA PRO A 37 7.21 12.11 -8.12
C PRO A 37 7.54 11.89 -9.60
N VAL A 38 6.55 12.09 -10.47
CA VAL A 38 6.69 12.00 -11.93
C VAL A 38 6.17 13.27 -12.59
N LEU A 39 6.81 13.70 -13.67
CA LEU A 39 6.43 14.91 -14.41
C LEU A 39 5.32 14.65 -15.44
N ALA A 40 5.29 13.44 -16.01
CA ALA A 40 4.32 13.06 -17.03
C ALA A 40 3.06 12.46 -16.40
N SER A 41 1.89 12.89 -16.87
CA SER A 41 0.58 12.35 -16.45
C SER A 41 0.26 10.97 -17.06
N GLY A 42 1.11 10.47 -17.94
CA GLY A 42 1.01 9.13 -18.50
C GLY A 42 2.36 8.65 -19.02
N GLY A 43 2.53 7.34 -19.07
CA GLY A 43 3.79 6.73 -19.48
C GLY A 43 3.75 5.22 -19.39
N LYS A 44 4.93 4.61 -19.30
CA LYS A 44 5.08 3.17 -19.05
C LYS A 44 5.77 2.98 -17.71
N VAL A 45 5.24 2.08 -16.89
CA VAL A 45 5.87 1.65 -15.63
C VAL A 45 7.10 0.83 -15.98
N ILE A 46 8.25 1.14 -15.39
CA ILE A 46 9.45 0.33 -15.58
C ILE A 46 9.22 -1.01 -14.89
N GLU A 47 9.10 -2.08 -15.66
CA GLU A 47 8.98 -3.45 -15.12
C GLU A 47 10.36 -4.10 -15.02
N PHE A 48 10.70 -4.56 -13.83
CA PHE A 48 11.89 -5.39 -13.62
C PHE A 48 11.51 -6.85 -13.86
N ARG A 49 12.04 -7.41 -14.95
CA ARG A 49 11.89 -8.84 -15.27
C ARG A 49 13.08 -9.63 -14.74
N ARG A 50 13.02 -10.95 -14.90
CA ARG A 50 14.12 -11.85 -14.52
C ARG A 50 15.48 -11.41 -15.08
N GLU A 51 15.49 -10.85 -16.29
CA GLU A 51 16.67 -10.31 -16.96
C GLU A 51 17.39 -9.23 -16.13
N SER A 52 16.63 -8.39 -15.41
CA SER A 52 17.19 -7.35 -14.54
C SER A 52 18.02 -7.90 -13.38
N PHE A 53 17.84 -9.18 -13.03
CA PHE A 53 18.51 -9.85 -11.92
C PHE A 53 19.56 -10.89 -12.38
N VAL A 54 19.91 -10.91 -13.67
CA VAL A 54 20.93 -11.82 -14.19
C VAL A 54 22.33 -11.21 -14.05
N ASN A 55 23.29 -12.01 -13.60
CA ASN A 55 24.69 -11.64 -13.67
C ASN A 55 25.20 -11.74 -15.12
N TYR A 56 25.43 -10.59 -15.76
CA TYR A 56 25.89 -10.52 -17.14
C TYR A 56 27.37 -10.93 -17.36
N LYS A 57 28.12 -11.33 -16.31
CA LYS A 57 29.53 -11.76 -16.38
C LYS A 57 30.39 -10.81 -17.23
N SER A 58 30.58 -9.60 -16.72
CA SER A 58 31.27 -8.48 -17.39
C SER A 58 32.79 -8.64 -17.58
N ARG A 59 33.38 -9.80 -17.26
CA ARG A 59 34.83 -10.01 -17.43
C ARG A 59 35.15 -10.12 -18.92
N ARG A 60 35.73 -9.04 -19.45
CA ARG A 60 36.17 -8.93 -20.83
C ARG A 60 37.54 -9.58 -21.04
N ALA A 61 37.68 -10.39 -22.08
CA ALA A 61 38.98 -10.86 -22.55
C ALA A 61 39.71 -9.74 -23.33
N PRO A 62 41.04 -9.60 -23.21
CA PRO A 62 41.80 -8.61 -23.98
C PRO A 62 41.53 -8.77 -25.49
N GLY A 63 41.05 -7.70 -26.14
CA GLY A 63 40.70 -7.69 -27.57
C GLY A 63 39.22 -7.97 -27.92
N ALA A 64 38.41 -8.52 -27.00
CA ALA A 64 37.00 -8.81 -27.29
C ALA A 64 36.12 -7.55 -27.32
N SER A 65 34.98 -7.55 -28.01
CA SER A 65 34.00 -6.45 -27.94
C SER A 65 33.35 -6.37 -26.55
N VAL A 66 32.96 -5.17 -26.12
CA VAL A 66 32.23 -4.97 -24.85
C VAL A 66 30.83 -5.58 -24.97
N GLN A 67 30.40 -6.31 -23.94
CA GLN A 67 29.02 -6.79 -23.87
C GLN A 67 28.06 -5.61 -23.76
N ARG A 68 27.07 -5.56 -24.65
CA ARG A 68 26.00 -4.56 -24.62
C ARG A 68 24.82 -5.16 -23.87
N ILE A 69 24.45 -4.54 -22.76
CA ILE A 69 23.22 -4.88 -22.04
C ILE A 69 22.12 -4.02 -22.65
N GLN A 70 21.15 -4.64 -23.30
CA GLN A 70 19.96 -3.96 -23.80
C GLN A 70 18.98 -3.77 -22.64
N PHE A 71 18.72 -2.52 -22.29
CA PHE A 71 17.67 -2.14 -21.36
C PHE A 71 16.36 -2.00 -22.15
N GLY A 72 15.58 -3.07 -22.22
CA GLY A 72 14.23 -3.02 -22.78
C GLY A 72 13.21 -2.71 -21.69
N TYR A 73 12.58 -1.52 -21.74
CA TYR A 73 11.43 -1.19 -20.89
C TYR A 73 10.13 -1.53 -21.64
N GLU A 74 9.79 -2.82 -21.73
CA GLU A 74 8.41 -3.19 -22.02
C GLU A 74 7.56 -3.01 -20.76
N GLY A 75 7.32 -1.76 -20.42
CA GLY A 75 6.48 -1.40 -19.30
C GLY A 75 4.99 -1.45 -19.63
N LYS A 76 4.17 -1.80 -18.63
CA LYS A 76 2.72 -1.58 -18.71
C LYS A 76 2.41 -0.09 -18.75
N PRO A 77 1.45 0.36 -19.57
CA PRO A 77 1.05 1.76 -19.58
C PRO A 77 0.44 2.15 -18.23
N PHE A 78 0.77 3.35 -17.74
CA PHE A 78 0.06 3.99 -16.64
C PHE A 78 -0.47 5.34 -17.09
N THR A 79 -1.61 5.72 -16.49
CA THR A 79 -2.22 7.03 -16.65
C THR A 79 -2.58 7.54 -15.26
N LEU A 80 -2.14 8.74 -14.93
CA LEU A 80 -2.54 9.42 -13.71
C LEU A 80 -3.94 9.98 -13.87
N LEU A 81 -4.86 9.47 -13.05
CA LEU A 81 -6.20 10.02 -12.94
C LEU A 81 -6.17 11.21 -11.97
N ASN A 82 -6.89 12.28 -12.32
CA ASN A 82 -6.99 13.45 -11.47
C ASN A 82 -8.17 13.27 -10.51
N PHE A 83 -7.87 13.01 -9.23
CA PHE A 83 -8.86 12.99 -8.16
C PHE A 83 -8.85 14.33 -7.44
N ALA A 84 -9.95 15.06 -7.57
CA ALA A 84 -10.17 16.31 -6.87
C ALA A 84 -11.49 16.26 -6.10
N GLN A 85 -11.48 16.79 -4.88
CA GLN A 85 -12.65 16.92 -4.03
C GLN A 85 -12.70 18.33 -3.47
N ASP A 86 -13.91 18.87 -3.39
CA ASP A 86 -14.17 20.18 -2.81
C ASP A 86 -14.91 20.00 -1.47
N ALA A 87 -14.43 20.70 -0.44
CA ALA A 87 -14.99 20.65 0.90
C ALA A 87 -15.48 22.06 1.27
N PRO A 88 -16.76 22.38 1.00
CA PRO A 88 -17.30 23.69 1.31
C PRO A 88 -17.35 23.89 2.82
N VAL A 89 -17.04 25.09 3.28
CA VAL A 89 -17.19 25.51 4.68
C VAL A 89 -18.48 26.32 4.82
N PRO A 90 -19.53 25.78 5.49
CA PRO A 90 -20.77 26.51 5.72
C PRO A 90 -20.58 27.83 6.46
N SER A 91 -21.32 28.86 6.04
CA SER A 91 -21.23 30.21 6.59
C SER A 91 -21.67 30.30 8.06
N GLU A 92 -22.55 29.38 8.47
CA GLU A 92 -23.05 29.21 9.82
C GLU A 92 -21.92 28.83 10.78
N PHE A 93 -21.05 27.91 10.36
CA PHE A 93 -19.87 27.53 11.14
C PHE A 93 -18.89 28.69 11.23
N VAL A 94 -18.67 29.45 10.15
CA VAL A 94 -17.82 30.64 10.19
C VAL A 94 -18.37 31.68 11.20
N ARG A 95 -19.69 31.86 11.26
CA ARG A 95 -20.33 32.79 12.20
C ARG A 95 -20.16 32.36 13.66
N VAL A 96 -20.25 31.07 13.93
CA VAL A 96 -20.06 30.49 15.29
C VAL A 96 -18.59 30.48 15.70
N THR A 97 -17.67 30.19 14.77
CA THR A 97 -16.23 30.17 15.05
C THR A 97 -15.68 31.58 15.30
N LYS A 98 -16.30 32.64 14.77
CA LYS A 98 -15.94 34.03 15.13
C LYS A 98 -16.07 34.33 16.63
N THR A 99 -16.93 33.59 17.35
CA THR A 99 -17.10 33.75 18.79
C THR A 99 -16.24 32.80 19.63
N LEU A 100 -15.58 31.82 19.00
CA LEU A 100 -14.77 30.78 19.67
C LEU A 100 -13.32 30.84 19.17
N PRO A 101 -12.35 31.22 20.01
CA PRO A 101 -10.93 31.21 19.64
C PRO A 101 -10.43 29.79 19.34
N GLY A 102 -9.74 29.61 18.21
CA GLY A 102 -8.88 28.44 17.96
C GLY A 102 -9.35 27.40 16.94
N ASP A 103 -10.56 27.51 16.40
CA ASP A 103 -11.06 26.53 15.41
C ASP A 103 -10.69 26.93 13.97
N ASP A 104 -9.82 26.14 13.32
CA ASP A 104 -9.42 26.35 11.93
C ASP A 104 -10.27 25.49 10.99
N LEU A 105 -11.39 26.05 10.55
CA LEU A 105 -12.35 25.39 9.66
C LEU A 105 -11.70 24.98 8.33
N GLY A 106 -10.71 25.74 7.84
CA GLY A 106 -9.97 25.44 6.63
C GLY A 106 -9.15 24.15 6.78
N LYS A 107 -8.39 24.03 7.87
CA LYS A 107 -7.66 22.78 8.19
C LYS A 107 -8.59 21.59 8.31
N ARG A 108 -9.75 21.76 8.95
CA ARG A 108 -10.74 20.67 9.10
C ARG A 108 -11.30 20.22 7.74
N ALA A 109 -11.61 21.16 6.85
CA ALA A 109 -12.05 20.86 5.49
C ALA A 109 -10.97 20.10 4.71
N VAL A 110 -9.72 20.59 4.74
CA VAL A 110 -8.57 19.94 4.08
C VAL A 110 -8.33 18.53 4.62
N ASN A 111 -8.33 18.35 5.94
CA ASN A 111 -8.15 17.03 6.56
C ASN A 111 -9.27 16.05 6.19
N THR A 112 -10.50 16.52 6.01
CA THR A 112 -11.64 15.69 5.60
C THR A 112 -11.46 15.19 4.17
N THR A 113 -11.08 16.09 3.25
CA THR A 113 -10.75 15.75 1.86
C THR A 113 -9.56 14.81 1.78
N MET A 114 -8.47 15.10 2.49
CA MET A 114 -7.28 14.25 2.50
C MET A 114 -7.57 12.86 3.08
N ASN A 115 -8.45 12.76 4.09
CA ASN A 115 -8.88 11.46 4.59
C ASN A 115 -9.56 10.63 3.49
N SER A 116 -10.50 11.22 2.76
CA SER A 116 -11.23 10.53 1.70
C SER A 116 -10.34 10.15 0.52
N LEU A 117 -9.49 11.06 0.05
CA LEU A 117 -8.58 10.80 -1.08
C LEU A 117 -7.59 9.68 -0.75
N ASN A 118 -6.95 9.76 0.42
CA ASN A 118 -6.03 8.71 0.84
C ASN A 118 -6.77 7.37 1.11
N LEU A 119 -8.10 7.37 1.34
CA LEU A 119 -8.86 6.11 1.51
C LEU A 119 -9.03 5.43 0.17
N THR A 120 -9.42 6.19 -0.86
CA THR A 120 -9.48 5.71 -2.23
C THR A 120 -8.13 5.16 -2.68
N PHE A 121 -7.05 5.90 -2.38
CA PHE A 121 -5.69 5.46 -2.70
C PHE A 121 -5.32 4.13 -2.02
N GLU A 122 -5.60 3.98 -0.73
CA GLU A 122 -5.35 2.72 0.00
C GLU A 122 -6.15 1.55 -0.61
N ILE A 123 -7.39 1.80 -1.06
CA ILE A 123 -8.23 0.78 -1.72
C ILE A 123 -7.60 0.35 -3.04
N GLU A 124 -7.21 1.29 -3.90
CA GLU A 124 -6.55 0.99 -5.18
C GLU A 124 -5.25 0.22 -4.98
N GLN A 125 -4.43 0.62 -4.00
CA GLN A 125 -3.21 -0.09 -3.63
C GLN A 125 -3.49 -1.52 -3.14
N ALA A 126 -4.52 -1.71 -2.31
CA ALA A 126 -4.90 -3.02 -1.82
C ALA A 126 -5.42 -3.92 -2.95
N GLU A 127 -6.22 -3.38 -3.88
CA GLU A 127 -6.71 -4.11 -5.05
C GLU A 127 -5.55 -4.58 -5.94
N LEU A 128 -4.57 -3.70 -6.20
CA LEU A 128 -3.38 -4.06 -6.97
C LEU A 128 -2.53 -5.14 -6.29
N ALA A 129 -2.30 -5.02 -4.97
CA ALA A 129 -1.46 -5.94 -4.21
C ALA A 129 -2.11 -7.32 -3.96
N THR A 130 -3.44 -7.40 -3.92
CA THR A 130 -4.15 -8.65 -3.58
C THR A 130 -4.75 -9.37 -4.77
N ASP A 131 -4.75 -8.77 -5.96
CA ASP A 131 -5.26 -9.42 -7.16
C ASP A 131 -4.37 -10.61 -7.58
N PRO A 132 -4.88 -11.85 -7.51
CA PRO A 132 -4.12 -13.04 -7.88
C PRO A 132 -3.78 -13.11 -9.38
N ALA A 133 -4.41 -12.29 -10.23
CA ALA A 133 -4.09 -12.21 -11.66
C ALA A 133 -2.73 -11.53 -11.92
N HIS A 134 -2.25 -10.69 -11.00
CA HIS A 134 -0.92 -10.08 -11.10
C HIS A 134 0.22 -11.03 -10.73
N PHE A 135 -0.09 -12.19 -10.13
CA PHE A 135 0.91 -13.15 -9.66
C PHE A 135 0.88 -14.46 -10.44
N ARG A 136 2.07 -14.96 -10.79
CA ARG A 136 2.26 -16.31 -11.30
C ARG A 136 1.82 -17.33 -10.25
N ALA A 137 1.40 -18.53 -10.68
CA ALA A 137 0.93 -19.59 -9.79
C ALA A 137 1.91 -19.93 -8.65
N ILE A 138 3.22 -19.84 -8.87
CA ILE A 138 4.25 -20.14 -7.87
C ILE A 138 4.39 -19.01 -6.82
N ASN A 139 3.98 -17.79 -7.16
CA ASN A 139 4.09 -16.61 -6.29
C ASN A 139 2.76 -16.30 -5.58
N LYS A 140 1.91 -17.30 -5.41
CA LYS A 140 0.65 -17.20 -4.66
C LYS A 140 0.30 -18.53 -4.02
N LEU A 141 -0.24 -18.46 -2.82
CA LEU A 141 -0.72 -19.61 -2.06
C LEU A 141 -2.17 -19.35 -1.65
N PHE A 142 -3.05 -20.30 -1.96
CA PHE A 142 -4.43 -20.26 -1.47
C PHE A 142 -4.54 -21.14 -0.23
N LEU A 143 -4.87 -20.53 0.91
CA LEU A 143 -5.00 -21.25 2.17
C LEU A 143 -6.39 -21.87 2.28
N ALA A 144 -6.44 -23.20 2.25
CA ALA A 144 -7.65 -23.97 2.52
C ALA A 144 -7.94 -24.04 4.04
N SER A 145 -9.14 -24.48 4.41
CA SER A 145 -9.59 -24.53 5.82
C SER A 145 -8.71 -25.38 6.74
N GLN A 146 -8.16 -26.50 6.26
CA GLN A 146 -7.25 -27.37 7.02
C GLN A 146 -5.83 -26.79 7.19
N THR A 147 -5.56 -25.66 6.54
CA THR A 147 -4.31 -24.90 6.64
C THR A 147 -4.57 -23.50 7.20
N GLN A 148 -5.69 -23.28 7.89
CA GLN A 148 -5.92 -22.02 8.58
C GLN A 148 -5.25 -22.01 9.96
N CYS A 149 -5.02 -20.83 10.51
CA CYS A 149 -4.30 -20.66 11.78
C CYS A 149 -4.96 -21.35 12.99
N ASP A 150 -6.19 -21.82 12.83
CA ASP A 150 -6.94 -22.51 13.86
C ASP A 150 -6.55 -24.01 13.96
N ASP A 151 -5.83 -24.56 12.96
CA ASP A 151 -5.38 -25.94 12.95
C ASP A 151 -4.05 -26.12 13.73
N PRO A 152 -3.94 -27.07 14.67
CA PRO A 152 -2.69 -27.36 15.39
C PRO A 152 -1.52 -27.76 14.50
N ALA A 153 -1.76 -28.35 13.33
CA ALA A 153 -0.73 -28.73 12.36
C ALA A 153 -0.27 -27.55 11.48
N SER A 154 -1.01 -26.44 11.45
CA SER A 154 -0.72 -25.30 10.58
C SER A 154 0.62 -24.63 10.93
N ASP A 155 1.59 -24.70 10.00
CA ASP A 155 2.84 -23.95 10.09
C ASP A 155 2.84 -22.69 9.21
N ARG A 156 2.60 -21.55 9.84
CA ARG A 156 2.69 -20.26 9.15
C ARG A 156 4.12 -19.74 9.05
N ILE A 157 5.05 -20.30 9.82
CA ILE A 157 6.46 -19.92 9.74
C ILE A 157 7.03 -20.51 8.45
N GLU A 158 6.79 -21.81 8.23
CA GLU A 158 7.20 -22.50 7.00
C GLU A 158 6.57 -21.88 5.74
N ASP A 159 5.28 -21.50 5.79
CA ASP A 159 4.64 -20.83 4.66
C ASP A 159 5.28 -19.47 4.32
N VAL A 160 5.74 -18.72 5.33
CA VAL A 160 6.43 -17.44 5.12
C VAL A 160 7.84 -17.68 4.59
N GLU A 161 8.59 -18.64 5.17
CA GLU A 161 9.93 -19.02 4.70
C GLU A 161 9.91 -19.51 3.24
N ALA A 162 8.93 -20.33 2.88
CA ALA A 162 8.73 -20.77 1.49
C ALA A 162 8.44 -19.59 0.54
N ALA A 163 7.69 -18.58 1.01
CA ALA A 163 7.48 -17.36 0.25
C ALA A 163 8.77 -16.52 0.14
N THR A 164 9.58 -16.45 1.20
CA THR A 164 10.91 -15.80 1.18
C THR A 164 11.82 -16.44 0.14
N ASP A 165 11.91 -17.77 0.14
CA ASP A 165 12.76 -18.53 -0.78
C ASP A 165 12.31 -18.37 -2.22
N GLN A 166 11.00 -18.32 -2.45
CA GLN A 166 10.44 -18.08 -3.77
C GLN A 166 10.79 -16.67 -4.30
N VAL A 167 10.69 -15.64 -3.45
CA VAL A 167 11.11 -14.26 -3.80
C VAL A 167 12.61 -14.20 -4.04
N ARG A 168 13.41 -14.81 -3.17
CA ARG A 168 14.87 -14.87 -3.29
C ARG A 168 15.31 -15.56 -4.58
N THR A 169 14.65 -16.64 -4.96
CA THR A 169 14.95 -17.37 -6.20
C THR A 169 14.57 -16.56 -7.45
N ALA A 170 13.50 -15.77 -7.37
CA ALA A 170 13.02 -14.96 -8.49
C ALA A 170 13.80 -13.65 -8.69
N CYS A 171 14.15 -12.96 -7.60
CA CYS A 171 14.69 -11.60 -7.61
C CYS A 171 16.16 -11.51 -7.13
N GLY A 172 16.72 -12.58 -6.55
CA GLY A 172 18.08 -12.57 -6.00
C GLY A 172 18.23 -11.80 -4.68
N THR A 173 17.13 -11.34 -4.08
CA THR A 173 17.09 -10.64 -2.80
C THR A 173 16.01 -11.22 -1.90
N GLU A 174 16.24 -11.26 -0.59
CA GLU A 174 15.24 -11.65 0.39
C GLU A 174 14.12 -10.59 0.51
N HIS A 175 12.96 -11.01 1.00
CA HIS A 175 11.88 -10.08 1.25
C HIS A 175 12.21 -9.19 2.47
N ASN A 176 11.78 -7.93 2.44
CA ASN A 176 12.02 -6.96 3.51
C ASN A 176 10.74 -6.39 4.13
N HIS A 177 9.62 -6.49 3.41
CA HIS A 177 8.32 -5.96 3.81
C HIS A 177 7.24 -7.03 3.74
N MET A 178 6.34 -7.02 4.73
CA MET A 178 5.14 -7.85 4.73
C MET A 178 3.93 -6.99 5.08
N ALA A 179 2.85 -7.12 4.30
CA ALA A 179 1.58 -6.49 4.56
C ALA A 179 0.55 -7.54 4.96
N ILE A 180 -0.13 -7.34 6.10
CA ILE A 180 -1.13 -8.27 6.62
C ILE A 180 -2.41 -7.51 6.97
N CYS A 181 -3.56 -8.08 6.63
CA CYS A 181 -4.84 -7.51 7.07
C CYS A 181 -5.06 -7.74 8.58
N SER A 182 -5.84 -6.88 9.23
CA SER A 182 -6.15 -7.01 10.67
C SER A 182 -6.66 -8.40 11.07
N LYS A 183 -7.48 -9.05 10.23
CA LYS A 183 -7.97 -10.41 10.48
C LYS A 183 -6.85 -11.45 10.41
N GLY A 184 -5.98 -11.37 9.40
CA GLY A 184 -4.83 -12.26 9.23
C GLY A 184 -3.83 -12.12 10.38
N PHE A 185 -3.58 -10.89 10.84
CA PHE A 185 -2.71 -10.65 11.99
C PHE A 185 -3.29 -11.25 13.28
N LYS A 186 -4.59 -11.08 13.54
CA LYS A 186 -5.26 -11.73 14.67
C LYS A 186 -5.16 -13.25 14.59
N ALA A 187 -5.38 -13.83 13.42
CA ALA A 187 -5.24 -15.27 13.22
C ALA A 187 -3.81 -15.75 13.51
N LEU A 188 -2.79 -15.03 13.02
CA LEU A 188 -1.37 -15.34 13.28
C LEU A 188 -0.99 -15.28 14.77
N LYS A 189 -1.66 -14.47 15.58
CA LYS A 189 -1.42 -14.45 17.03
C LYS A 189 -1.90 -15.71 17.74
N HIS A 190 -2.90 -16.39 17.20
CA HIS A 190 -3.49 -17.59 17.79
C HIS A 190 -2.93 -18.88 17.18
N CYS A 191 -2.13 -18.76 16.12
CA CYS A 191 -1.42 -19.86 15.53
C CYS A 191 -0.50 -20.54 16.58
N PRO A 192 -0.60 -21.87 16.79
CA PRO A 192 0.02 -22.55 17.93
C PRO A 192 1.55 -22.50 17.87
N LYS A 193 2.14 -22.76 16.70
CA LYS A 193 3.60 -22.72 16.51
C LYS A 193 4.20 -21.32 16.76
N ILE A 194 3.48 -20.26 16.39
CA ILE A 194 3.91 -18.88 16.68
C ILE A 194 3.80 -18.60 18.18
N THR A 195 2.71 -19.04 18.80
CA THR A 195 2.50 -18.87 20.25
C THR A 195 3.58 -19.61 21.06
N GLU A 196 3.96 -20.82 20.63
CA GLU A 196 5.03 -21.61 21.24
C GLU A 196 6.38 -20.90 21.19
N ARG A 197 6.72 -20.26 20.06
CA ARG A 197 7.97 -19.48 19.93
C ARG A 197 8.05 -18.31 20.91
N PHE A 198 6.91 -17.70 21.24
CA PHE A 198 6.85 -16.55 22.14
C PHE A 198 6.57 -16.89 23.61
N LYS A 199 6.25 -18.15 23.93
CA LYS A 199 5.85 -18.61 25.27
C LYS A 199 6.81 -18.20 26.39
N TYR A 200 8.11 -18.14 26.11
CA TYR A 200 9.15 -17.82 27.10
C TYR A 200 9.70 -16.40 27.02
N THR A 201 9.26 -15.59 26.04
CA THR A 201 9.89 -14.29 25.75
C THR A 201 9.29 -13.13 26.52
N THR A 202 7.95 -13.08 26.68
CA THR A 202 7.26 -12.02 27.42
C THR A 202 5.86 -12.48 27.84
N SER A 203 5.32 -11.95 28.94
CA SER A 203 3.91 -12.09 29.32
C SER A 203 2.97 -11.18 28.51
N GLU A 204 3.53 -10.29 27.69
CA GLU A 204 2.78 -9.37 26.83
C GLU A 204 2.24 -10.08 25.57
N GLY A 205 1.10 -9.61 25.07
CA GLY A 205 0.52 -10.15 23.84
C GLY A 205 1.42 -9.93 22.61
N ILE A 206 1.38 -10.86 21.65
CA ILE A 206 2.22 -10.82 20.43
C ILE A 206 2.02 -9.51 19.67
N THR A 207 3.11 -8.76 19.47
CA THR A 207 3.12 -7.46 18.77
C THR A 207 3.57 -7.60 17.31
N PRO A 208 3.23 -6.63 16.43
CA PRO A 208 3.73 -6.64 15.05
C PRO A 208 5.26 -6.62 14.96
N ALA A 209 5.93 -5.92 15.87
CA ALA A 209 7.39 -5.85 15.91
C ALA A 209 8.03 -7.19 16.28
N MET A 210 7.40 -7.96 17.19
CA MET A 210 7.84 -9.32 17.52
C MET A 210 7.71 -10.25 16.32
N GLN A 211 6.60 -10.18 15.58
CA GLN A 211 6.43 -10.97 14.36
C GLN A 211 7.37 -10.54 13.23
N ALA A 212 7.64 -9.24 13.08
CA ALA A 212 8.63 -8.77 12.11
C ALA A 212 10.01 -9.38 12.36
N ARG A 213 10.44 -9.46 13.64
CA ARG A 213 11.69 -10.12 14.03
C ARG A 213 11.66 -11.64 13.84
N LEU A 214 10.51 -12.28 14.00
CA LEU A 214 10.37 -13.73 13.77
C LEU A 214 10.58 -14.09 12.29
N PHE A 215 10.17 -13.21 11.39
CA PHE A 215 10.26 -13.41 9.94
C PHE A 215 11.44 -12.68 9.28
N ASP A 216 12.38 -12.15 10.07
CA ASP A 216 13.53 -11.37 9.58
C ASP A 216 13.16 -10.21 8.64
N LEU A 217 12.05 -9.52 8.94
CA LEU A 217 11.54 -8.40 8.17
C LEU A 217 12.02 -7.06 8.71
N VAL A 218 12.26 -6.10 7.80
CA VAL A 218 12.49 -4.69 8.16
C VAL A 218 11.21 -4.08 8.71
N GLN A 219 10.07 -4.36 8.08
CA GLN A 219 8.79 -3.81 8.50
C GLN A 219 7.62 -4.75 8.17
N LEU A 220 6.76 -4.98 9.18
CA LEU A 220 5.47 -5.64 9.04
C LEU A 220 4.36 -4.60 9.20
N GLY A 221 3.65 -4.32 8.11
CA GLY A 221 2.50 -3.41 8.08
C GLY A 221 1.21 -4.16 8.38
N VAL A 222 0.42 -3.68 9.35
CA VAL A 222 -0.92 -4.22 9.63
C VAL A 222 -1.98 -3.25 9.11
N GLY A 223 -2.75 -3.70 8.12
CA GLY A 223 -3.86 -2.94 7.55
C GLY A 223 -5.03 -2.90 8.52
N LEU A 224 -5.23 -1.76 9.17
CA LEU A 224 -6.30 -1.54 10.16
C LEU A 224 -7.49 -0.79 9.57
N SER A 225 -7.31 -0.11 8.44
CA SER A 225 -8.37 0.64 7.79
C SER A 225 -9.52 -0.28 7.34
N VAL A 226 -10.74 0.10 7.69
CA VAL A 226 -11.96 -0.53 7.20
C VAL A 226 -12.76 0.55 6.48
N TRP A 227 -13.35 0.17 5.36
CA TRP A 227 -14.27 1.03 4.62
C TRP A 227 -15.59 0.31 4.44
N LYS A 228 -16.66 1.10 4.37
CA LYS A 228 -17.98 0.59 4.00
C LYS A 228 -18.20 0.94 2.54
N ARG A 229 -18.63 -0.02 1.75
CA ARG A 229 -19.23 0.28 0.45
C ARG A 229 -20.41 1.20 0.72
N ALA A 230 -20.47 2.33 0.02
CA ALA A 230 -21.63 3.20 0.10
C ALA A 230 -22.87 2.35 -0.19
N TRP A 231 -23.79 2.29 0.78
CA TRP A 231 -25.13 1.77 0.54
C TRP A 231 -25.70 2.58 -0.61
N ARG A 232 -26.08 1.92 -1.71
CA ARG A 232 -26.56 2.61 -2.92
C ARG A 232 -27.62 3.64 -2.52
N MET A 233 -27.31 4.92 -2.63
CA MET A 233 -28.29 6.02 -2.62
C MET A 233 -29.02 6.09 -3.97
N THR A 234 -29.37 4.94 -4.54
CA THR A 234 -30.43 4.87 -5.55
C THR A 234 -31.71 4.61 -4.78
N SER A 235 -32.57 5.61 -4.71
CA SER A 235 -33.95 5.50 -4.22
C SER A 235 -34.55 4.14 -4.61
N PRO A 236 -35.24 3.43 -3.70
CA PRO A 236 -35.99 2.25 -4.10
C PRO A 236 -37.17 2.74 -4.94
N SER A 237 -37.03 2.72 -6.27
CA SER A 237 -38.18 2.72 -7.14
C SER A 237 -38.88 1.38 -6.91
N VAL A 238 -39.86 1.41 -6.03
CA VAL A 238 -40.91 0.40 -5.93
C VAL A 238 -41.39 0.09 -7.34
N ARG A 239 -41.11 -1.11 -7.84
CA ARG A 239 -41.87 -1.71 -8.93
C ARG A 239 -42.60 -2.91 -8.34
N TRP A 240 -43.86 -2.67 -8.03
CA TRP A 240 -44.86 -3.72 -7.95
C TRP A 240 -45.12 -4.21 -9.37
N THR A 241 -44.81 -5.48 -9.62
CA THR A 241 -45.57 -6.45 -10.44
C THR A 241 -45.03 -7.83 -10.11
#